data_AF-A0A644UFD8-F1
#
_entry.id   AF-A0A644UFD8-F1
#
_cell.length_a   1.000
_cell.length_b   1.000
_cell.length_c   1.000
_cell.angle_alpha   90.00
_cell.angle_beta   90.00
_cell.angle_gamma   90.00
#
_symmetry.space_group_name_H-M   'P 1'
#
loop_
_entity.id
_entity.type
_entity.pdbx_description
1 polymer ?
#
loop_
_entity_poly.entity_id
_entity_poly.type
_entity_poly.pdbx_seq_one_letter_code
_entity_poly.pdbx_strand_id
1 'polypeptide(L)'
;MAQKVGIDNLPELMLSGNFPEEVVFQGDSAVVSIYKNGELLLEEEYVHAGNYLISLKLRELLDGQLSTTIPVTGDLVDQPDSVADFEIHIPGQHGAEVYPFRLVKGGVNSDFVDSASFLRTNFLTWMPRVKKVKYLDPQWLTYYAVAESNLMVQATWIENGILSTSDPVEFYKLPYRKKTSMNVKFEMLWDTFSDEARAPYYIDCWIEDEGRDKKTYNQRYVLSDEYHEFDDLFAFENSLGGFDIIRFTGELGHNVKHEYKSALFDKDSLEYDLIFKKVFDKNTGYFRNGYELLWTNDFLASINRYHYVNGLPLRIVVNSFEAKDVKTELNHYSFNFSYSKQSRYLDNSSIIAQLPGMISEFSGMPLIWDDIYVRVFGDQSVDGVKTFLQPVKTNEVKPASGENLILNDLVVLEGGIIDCGEF
;
A
#
# COMPACT_ATOMS: atom_id res chain seq x y z
N MET A 1 1.87 -22.55 19.83
CA MET A 1 2.77 -22.31 20.97
C MET A 1 3.52 -21.03 20.60
N ALA A 2 3.47 -19.97 21.41
CA ALA A 2 4.14 -18.71 21.06
C ALA A 2 5.64 -18.95 20.80
N GLN A 3 6.15 -18.52 19.65
CA GLN A 3 7.56 -18.74 19.29
C GLN A 3 8.42 -17.80 20.15
N LYS A 4 9.07 -18.39 21.16
CA LYS A 4 9.98 -17.71 22.08
C LYS A 4 11.42 -17.88 21.60
N VAL A 5 12.14 -16.78 21.40
CA VAL A 5 13.50 -16.79 20.87
C VAL A 5 14.43 -16.01 21.81
N GLY A 6 15.61 -16.57 22.11
CA GLY A 6 16.62 -15.85 22.88
C GLY A 6 17.23 -14.72 22.05
N ILE A 7 17.51 -13.56 22.64
CA ILE A 7 17.97 -12.37 21.91
C ILE A 7 19.24 -12.62 21.08
N ASP A 8 20.16 -13.43 21.60
CA ASP A 8 21.41 -13.81 20.91
C ASP A 8 21.20 -14.70 19.67
N ASN A 9 19.98 -15.24 19.50
CA ASN A 9 19.61 -16.11 18.38
C ASN A 9 18.71 -15.41 17.37
N LEU A 10 18.57 -14.08 17.44
CA LEU A 10 17.82 -13.33 16.45
C LEU A 10 18.52 -13.41 15.08
N PRO A 11 17.82 -13.83 14.01
CA PRO A 11 18.36 -13.78 12.66
C PRO A 11 18.67 -12.35 12.20
N GLU A 12 19.69 -12.18 11.37
CA GLU A 12 20.10 -10.87 10.84
C GLU A 12 19.07 -10.27 9.86
N LEU A 13 18.26 -11.09 9.19
CA LEU A 13 17.27 -10.67 8.21
C LEU A 13 15.96 -11.43 8.42
N MET A 14 14.88 -10.69 8.64
CA MET A 14 13.55 -11.25 8.90
C MET A 14 12.44 -10.53 8.16
N LEU A 15 11.37 -11.27 7.85
CA LEU A 15 10.06 -10.68 7.57
C LEU A 15 9.46 -10.12 8.89
N SER A 16 8.94 -8.90 8.87
CA SER A 16 8.43 -8.23 10.07
C SER A 16 7.29 -8.99 10.75
N GLY A 17 6.35 -9.54 9.97
CA GLY A 17 5.25 -10.37 10.46
C GLY A 17 5.69 -11.73 11.00
N ASN A 18 6.92 -12.15 10.68
CA ASN A 18 7.55 -13.36 11.22
C ASN A 18 8.56 -13.08 12.34
N PHE A 19 8.72 -11.82 12.77
CA PHE A 19 9.52 -11.50 13.97
C PHE A 19 9.00 -12.32 15.17
N PRO A 20 9.84 -12.85 16.08
CA PRO A 20 9.37 -13.68 17.20
C PRO A 20 8.27 -13.01 18.03
N GLU A 21 7.33 -13.80 18.57
CA GLU A 21 6.28 -13.27 19.45
C GLU A 21 6.87 -12.74 20.75
N GLU A 22 7.87 -13.45 21.26
CA GLU A 22 8.60 -13.08 22.45
C GLU A 22 10.10 -13.24 22.21
N VAL A 23 10.83 -12.14 22.37
CA VAL A 23 12.29 -12.14 22.46
C VAL A 23 12.66 -12.11 23.93
N VAL A 24 13.57 -12.98 24.35
CA VAL A 24 13.94 -13.12 25.76
C VAL A 24 15.42 -13.07 26.02
N PHE A 25 15.78 -12.56 27.19
CA PHE A 25 17.15 -12.54 27.70
C PHE A 25 17.14 -12.62 29.23
N GLN A 26 18.29 -12.99 29.79
CA GLN A 26 18.45 -13.11 31.24
C GLN A 26 18.72 -11.74 31.87
N GLY A 27 18.00 -11.41 32.94
CA GLY A 27 18.15 -10.14 33.64
C GLY A 27 17.15 -9.99 34.79
N ASP A 28 17.45 -9.09 35.72
CA ASP A 28 16.56 -8.71 36.81
C ASP A 28 15.63 -7.57 36.36
N SER A 29 16.23 -6.41 36.05
CA SER A 29 15.64 -5.33 35.26
C SER A 29 16.64 -4.83 34.22
N ALA A 30 16.14 -4.26 33.13
CA ALA A 30 16.96 -3.61 32.11
C ALA A 30 16.19 -2.50 31.40
N VAL A 31 16.85 -1.37 31.17
CA VAL A 31 16.39 -0.35 30.21
C VAL A 31 16.72 -0.84 28.82
N VAL A 32 15.71 -1.07 27.98
CA VAL A 32 15.90 -1.53 26.60
C VAL A 32 15.60 -0.38 25.67
N SER A 33 16.58 -0.04 24.83
CA SER A 33 16.44 1.00 23.81
C SER A 33 16.40 0.35 22.43
N ILE A 34 15.43 0.73 21.60
CA ILE A 34 15.24 0.23 20.24
C ILE A 34 15.50 1.37 19.27
N TYR A 35 16.37 1.14 18.29
CA TYR A 35 16.67 2.10 17.25
C TYR A 35 16.16 1.61 15.90
N LYS A 36 15.69 2.54 15.06
CA LYS A 36 15.34 2.32 13.65
C LYS A 36 16.21 3.22 12.80
N ASN A 37 17.01 2.65 11.91
CA ASN A 37 17.95 3.38 11.04
C ASN A 37 18.87 4.36 11.80
N GLY A 38 19.24 4.01 13.05
CA GLY A 38 20.08 4.83 13.92
C GLY A 38 19.33 5.88 14.76
N GLU A 39 18.01 6.02 14.60
CA GLU A 39 17.18 6.92 15.41
C GLU A 39 16.47 6.16 16.52
N LEU A 40 16.40 6.74 17.73
CA LEU A 40 15.72 6.13 18.87
C LEU A 40 14.21 6.03 18.59
N LEU A 41 13.69 4.80 18.57
CA LEU A 41 12.28 4.50 18.38
C LEU A 41 11.55 4.34 19.71
N LEU A 42 12.15 3.62 20.66
CA LEU A 42 11.56 3.29 21.95
C LEU A 42 12.65 3.16 23.00
N GLU A 43 12.38 3.60 24.22
CA GLU A 43 13.19 3.29 25.40
C GLU A 43 12.27 3.01 26.57
N GLU A 44 12.37 1.80 27.13
CA GLU A 44 11.50 1.34 28.21
C GLU A 44 12.26 0.49 29.22
N GLU A 45 11.86 0.56 30.49
CA GLU A 45 12.38 -0.34 31.52
C GLU A 45 11.54 -1.62 31.58
N TYR A 46 12.23 -2.76 31.47
CA TYR A 46 11.64 -4.09 31.56
C TYR A 46 12.09 -4.77 32.85
N VAL A 47 11.16 -5.47 33.49
CA VAL A 47 11.41 -6.27 34.70
C VAL A 47 11.02 -7.71 34.41
N HIS A 48 11.77 -8.66 34.98
CA HIS A 48 11.51 -10.07 34.74
C HIS A 48 10.10 -10.50 35.18
N ALA A 49 9.47 -11.41 34.43
CA ALA A 49 8.19 -12.00 34.82
C ALA A 49 8.35 -13.20 35.80
N GLY A 50 9.58 -13.70 35.94
CA GLY A 50 9.95 -14.84 36.80
C GLY A 50 11.19 -15.56 36.27
N ASN A 51 11.95 -16.25 37.13
CA ASN A 51 13.19 -16.95 36.78
C ASN A 51 14.26 -16.07 36.07
N TYR A 52 14.35 -14.78 36.42
CA TYR A 52 15.29 -13.82 35.83
C TYR A 52 15.24 -13.74 34.30
N LEU A 53 14.06 -13.95 33.72
CA LEU A 53 13.85 -13.89 32.28
C LEU A 53 12.96 -12.70 31.92
N ILE A 54 13.54 -11.75 31.20
CA ILE A 54 12.82 -10.61 30.62
C ILE A 54 12.24 -11.04 29.27
N SER A 55 11.02 -10.60 28.94
CA SER A 55 10.33 -10.90 27.68
C SER A 55 9.87 -9.63 26.98
N LEU A 56 10.24 -9.50 25.71
CA LEU A 56 9.95 -8.37 24.84
C LEU A 56 8.96 -8.79 23.76
N LYS A 57 7.85 -8.04 23.63
CA LYS A 57 6.81 -8.27 22.61
C LYS A 57 6.84 -7.15 21.59
N LEU A 58 7.75 -7.27 20.63
CA LEU A 58 8.08 -6.16 19.72
C LEU A 58 7.45 -6.29 18.33
N ARG A 59 6.87 -7.44 17.96
CA ARG A 59 6.39 -7.72 16.60
C ARG A 59 5.46 -6.62 16.06
N GLU A 60 4.40 -6.29 16.80
CA GLU A 60 3.40 -5.30 16.35
C GLU A 60 4.01 -3.90 16.23
N LEU A 61 4.84 -3.51 17.20
CA LEU A 61 5.56 -2.24 17.17
C LEU A 61 6.43 -2.13 15.92
N LEU A 62 7.28 -3.13 15.68
CA LEU A 62 8.26 -3.15 14.60
C LEU A 62 7.58 -3.26 13.22
N ASP A 63 6.54 -4.11 13.09
CA ASP A 63 5.77 -4.23 11.86
C ASP A 63 4.99 -2.95 11.54
N GLY A 64 4.48 -2.26 12.56
CA GLY A 64 3.81 -0.95 12.42
C GLY A 64 4.74 0.18 11.98
N GLN A 65 6.06 0.03 12.11
CA GLN A 65 7.04 0.99 11.60
C GLN A 65 7.34 0.84 10.11
N LEU A 66 6.80 -0.19 9.45
CA LEU A 66 7.08 -0.49 8.05
C LEU A 66 5.80 -0.47 7.22
N SER A 67 5.88 0.05 6.00
CA SER A 67 4.74 0.13 5.08
C SER A 67 5.15 -0.04 3.64
N THR A 68 4.24 -0.56 2.81
CA THR A 68 4.42 -0.70 1.36
C THR A 68 3.48 0.23 0.62
N THR A 69 4.03 1.05 -0.28
CA THR A 69 3.24 2.01 -1.04
C THR A 69 2.91 1.47 -2.41
N ILE A 70 1.64 1.56 -2.80
CA ILE A 70 1.23 1.21 -4.17
C ILE A 70 1.70 2.32 -5.11
N PRO A 71 2.51 2.01 -6.13
CA PRO A 71 2.98 2.99 -7.09
C PRO A 71 1.84 3.65 -7.85
N VAL A 72 1.87 4.98 -7.93
CA VAL A 72 0.99 5.77 -8.79
C VAL A 72 1.68 6.09 -10.12
N THR A 73 3.01 6.24 -10.09
CA THR A 73 3.85 6.60 -11.23
C THR A 73 5.17 5.85 -11.20
N GLY A 74 5.81 5.72 -12.36
CA GLY A 74 7.10 5.04 -12.52
C GLY A 74 6.93 3.55 -12.78
N ASP A 75 7.99 2.92 -13.29
CA ASP A 75 7.98 1.52 -13.71
C ASP A 75 8.87 0.61 -12.85
N LEU A 76 9.86 1.20 -12.19
CA LEU A 76 10.67 0.55 -11.16
C LEU A 76 10.71 1.48 -9.95
N VAL A 77 10.11 1.05 -8.84
CA VAL A 77 9.90 1.88 -7.65
C VAL A 77 10.56 1.24 -6.45
N ASP A 78 11.48 1.98 -5.82
CA ASP A 78 12.04 1.61 -4.52
C ASP A 78 10.97 1.74 -3.42
N GLN A 79 10.96 0.80 -2.48
CA GLN A 79 10.06 0.78 -1.32
C GLN A 79 10.85 1.05 -0.03
N PRO A 80 11.35 2.28 0.20
CA PRO A 80 12.25 2.58 1.31
C PRO A 80 11.58 2.37 2.68
N ASP A 81 10.29 2.66 2.81
CA ASP A 81 9.55 2.50 4.07
C ASP A 81 9.15 1.05 4.36
N SER A 82 9.38 0.13 3.42
CA SER A 82 9.09 -1.29 3.59
C SER A 82 10.27 -2.08 4.16
N VAL A 83 11.42 -1.44 4.39
CA VAL A 83 12.63 -2.09 4.88
C VAL A 83 13.37 -1.15 5.82
N ALA A 84 13.81 -1.63 6.98
CA ALA A 84 14.65 -0.84 7.88
C ALA A 84 15.64 -1.71 8.64
N ASP A 85 16.75 -1.09 9.03
CA ASP A 85 17.69 -1.67 10.00
C ASP A 85 17.24 -1.29 11.41
N PHE A 86 17.22 -2.27 12.30
CA PHE A 86 16.84 -2.11 13.69
C PHE A 86 17.96 -2.59 14.60
N GLU A 87 18.05 -1.98 15.78
CA GLU A 87 19.01 -2.38 16.80
C GLU A 87 18.30 -2.40 18.15
N ILE A 88 18.48 -3.49 18.91
CA ILE A 88 18.08 -3.55 20.31
C ILE A 88 19.34 -3.35 21.15
N HIS A 89 19.31 -2.37 22.05
CA HIS A 89 20.40 -2.01 22.95
C HIS A 89 20.01 -2.39 24.37
N ILE A 90 20.85 -3.18 25.04
CA ILE A 90 20.66 -3.62 26.42
C ILE A 90 21.90 -3.25 27.24
N PRO A 91 21.80 -2.50 28.35
CA PRO A 91 22.91 -2.21 29.24
C PRO A 91 23.52 -3.50 29.81
N GLY A 92 24.79 -3.74 29.49
CA GLY A 92 25.60 -4.84 30.02
C GLY A 92 26.70 -4.35 30.96
N GLN A 93 27.45 -5.28 31.57
CA GLN A 93 28.51 -4.94 32.52
C GLN A 93 29.70 -4.20 31.92
N HIS A 94 29.87 -4.25 30.59
CA HIS A 94 31.01 -3.66 29.86
C HIS A 94 30.59 -2.62 28.82
N GLY A 95 29.34 -2.12 28.91
CA GLY A 95 28.73 -1.25 27.92
C GLY A 95 27.40 -1.83 27.43
N ALA A 96 26.71 -1.11 26.55
CA ALA A 96 25.49 -1.61 25.93
C ALA A 96 25.80 -2.75 24.94
N GLU A 97 25.13 -3.88 25.11
CA GLU A 97 25.08 -4.97 24.14
C GLU A 97 24.10 -4.57 23.03
N VAL A 98 24.54 -4.70 21.78
CA VAL A 98 23.79 -4.24 20.60
C VAL A 98 23.45 -5.44 19.72
N TYR A 99 22.17 -5.58 19.39
CA TYR A 99 21.62 -6.66 18.59
C TYR A 99 21.03 -6.10 17.29
N PRO A 100 21.82 -6.03 16.20
CA PRO A 100 21.35 -5.51 14.92
C PRO A 100 20.60 -6.58 14.11
N PHE A 101 19.53 -6.17 13.46
CA PHE A 101 18.80 -7.00 12.48
C PHE A 101 18.07 -6.11 11.48
N ARG A 102 17.75 -6.66 10.31
CA ARG A 102 17.00 -5.98 9.26
C ARG A 102 15.63 -6.60 9.11
N LEU A 103 14.61 -5.74 9.06
CA LEU A 103 13.24 -6.17 8.80
C LEU A 103 12.78 -5.77 7.41
N VAL A 104 12.08 -6.68 6.75
CA VAL A 104 11.35 -6.46 5.50
C VAL A 104 9.87 -6.62 5.78
N LYS A 105 9.05 -5.63 5.39
CA LYS A 105 7.60 -5.66 5.56
C LYS A 105 7.03 -6.91 4.91
N GLY A 106 6.20 -7.64 5.67
CA GLY A 106 5.48 -8.82 5.23
C GLY A 106 5.58 -9.97 6.22
N GLY A 107 4.87 -11.06 5.97
CA GLY A 107 4.94 -12.27 6.78
C GLY A 107 4.13 -13.42 6.20
N VAL A 108 4.44 -14.63 6.67
CA VAL A 108 3.71 -15.85 6.37
C VAL A 108 3.21 -16.47 7.66
N ASN A 109 1.95 -16.90 7.70
CA ASN A 109 1.44 -17.64 8.84
C ASN A 109 2.03 -19.07 8.87
N SER A 110 3.20 -19.23 9.51
CA SER A 110 3.94 -20.47 9.66
C SER A 110 4.69 -20.49 10.99
N ASP A 111 4.81 -21.66 11.62
CA ASP A 111 5.53 -21.86 12.89
C ASP A 111 7.03 -21.53 12.77
N PHE A 112 7.59 -21.69 11.58
CA PHE A 112 8.98 -21.35 11.28
C PHE A 112 9.10 -20.84 9.84
N VAL A 113 9.85 -19.76 9.66
CA VAL A 113 10.19 -19.18 8.35
C VAL A 113 11.66 -18.78 8.36
N ASP A 114 12.48 -19.45 7.53
CA ASP A 114 13.79 -18.91 7.16
C ASP A 114 13.58 -17.73 6.19
N SER A 115 13.50 -16.53 6.77
CA SER A 115 13.18 -15.31 6.03
C SER A 115 14.21 -15.00 4.95
N ALA A 116 15.50 -15.25 5.20
CA ALA A 116 16.55 -14.99 4.21
C ALA A 116 16.38 -15.91 2.98
N SER A 117 16.16 -17.20 3.20
CA SER A 117 15.90 -18.14 2.10
C SER A 117 14.57 -17.85 1.39
N PHE A 118 13.54 -17.47 2.15
CA PHE A 118 12.22 -17.12 1.59
C PHE A 118 12.32 -15.90 0.66
N LEU A 119 12.89 -14.80 1.14
CA LEU A 119 13.06 -13.55 0.39
C LEU A 119 13.93 -13.76 -0.86
N ARG A 120 14.97 -14.60 -0.77
CA ARG A 120 15.82 -14.93 -1.91
C ARG A 120 15.06 -15.62 -3.04
N THR A 121 14.15 -16.54 -2.70
CA THR A 121 13.58 -17.49 -3.66
C THR A 121 12.15 -17.16 -4.12
N ASN A 122 11.53 -16.11 -3.57
CA ASN A 122 10.15 -15.77 -3.86
C ASN A 122 9.98 -14.29 -4.21
N PHE A 123 9.09 -14.03 -5.17
CA PHE A 123 8.42 -12.74 -5.26
C PHE A 123 7.48 -12.56 -4.06
N LEU A 124 7.31 -11.32 -3.61
CA LEU A 124 6.41 -10.96 -2.51
C LEU A 124 4.97 -10.81 -3.03
N THR A 125 4.40 -11.90 -3.53
CA THR A 125 3.06 -11.93 -4.14
C THR A 125 2.35 -13.25 -3.86
N TRP A 126 1.02 -13.19 -3.71
CA TRP A 126 0.16 -14.36 -3.67
C TRP A 126 -0.52 -14.66 -5.01
N MET A 127 -0.14 -13.92 -6.06
CA MET A 127 -0.61 -14.19 -7.41
C MET A 127 -0.35 -15.64 -7.81
N PRO A 128 -1.24 -16.25 -8.60
CA PRO A 128 -0.97 -17.55 -9.19
C PRO A 128 0.24 -17.46 -10.11
N ARG A 129 1.09 -18.51 -10.12
CA ARG A 129 2.27 -18.57 -10.98
C ARG A 129 1.97 -18.40 -12.46
N VAL A 130 0.77 -18.79 -12.89
CA VAL A 130 0.25 -18.48 -14.23
C VAL A 130 -0.92 -17.54 -14.04
N LYS A 131 -0.75 -16.29 -14.44
CA LYS A 131 -1.75 -15.25 -14.33
C LYS A 131 -2.26 -14.87 -15.72
N LYS A 132 -3.57 -15.03 -15.92
CA LYS A 132 -4.26 -14.50 -17.09
C LYS A 132 -4.51 -13.00 -16.89
N VAL A 133 -4.23 -12.19 -17.90
CA VAL A 133 -4.31 -10.72 -17.84
C VAL A 133 -4.83 -10.15 -19.16
N LYS A 134 -5.38 -8.94 -19.14
CA LYS A 134 -5.56 -8.15 -20.36
C LYS A 134 -4.27 -7.37 -20.68
N TYR A 135 -4.20 -6.91 -21.93
CA TYR A 135 -3.02 -6.22 -22.46
C TYR A 135 -2.60 -5.01 -21.61
N LEU A 136 -3.58 -4.17 -21.21
CA LEU A 136 -3.36 -2.94 -20.45
C LEU A 136 -3.59 -3.09 -18.94
N ASP A 137 -3.80 -4.31 -18.44
CA ASP A 137 -4.02 -4.49 -17.01
C ASP A 137 -2.76 -4.09 -16.24
N PRO A 138 -2.85 -3.24 -15.21
CA PRO A 138 -1.74 -2.99 -14.32
C PRO A 138 -1.28 -4.30 -13.70
N GLN A 139 0.03 -4.57 -13.74
CA GLN A 139 0.65 -5.74 -13.13
C GLN A 139 1.96 -5.33 -12.50
N TRP A 140 2.21 -5.88 -11.31
CA TRP A 140 3.40 -5.56 -10.56
C TRP A 140 3.96 -6.80 -9.87
N LEU A 141 5.28 -6.85 -9.75
CA LEU A 141 5.99 -7.80 -8.92
C LEU A 141 6.84 -7.03 -7.91
N THR A 142 6.84 -7.48 -6.67
CA THR A 142 7.70 -6.91 -5.64
C THR A 142 8.75 -7.94 -5.21
N TYR A 143 10.00 -7.52 -5.09
CA TYR A 143 11.11 -8.38 -4.69
C TYR A 143 12.05 -7.65 -3.73
N TYR A 144 12.61 -8.38 -2.77
CA TYR A 144 13.70 -7.90 -1.92
C TYR A 144 15.01 -8.53 -2.34
N ALA A 145 15.95 -7.71 -2.78
CA ALA A 145 17.23 -8.16 -3.32
C ALA A 145 18.22 -8.49 -2.20
N VAL A 146 18.39 -9.78 -1.89
CA VAL A 146 19.38 -10.29 -0.93
C VAL A 146 20.82 -10.28 -1.47
N ALA A 147 20.98 -10.02 -2.76
CA ALA A 147 22.23 -9.75 -3.48
C ALA A 147 21.89 -8.81 -4.65
N GLU A 148 22.87 -8.26 -5.36
CA GLU A 148 22.57 -7.61 -6.65
C GLU A 148 21.93 -8.66 -7.59
N SER A 149 20.86 -8.27 -8.27
CA SER A 149 20.02 -9.20 -9.03
C SER A 149 19.33 -8.49 -10.19
N ASN A 150 18.83 -9.26 -11.14
CA ASN A 150 18.12 -8.76 -12.31
C ASN A 150 16.78 -9.45 -12.45
N LEU A 151 15.74 -8.69 -12.82
CA LEU A 151 14.51 -9.26 -13.34
C LEU A 151 14.72 -9.61 -14.81
N MET A 152 14.62 -10.90 -15.11
CA MET A 152 14.75 -11.46 -16.44
C MET A 152 13.36 -11.75 -17.00
N VAL A 153 13.20 -11.54 -18.31
CA VAL A 153 11.96 -11.80 -19.04
C VAL A 153 12.22 -12.64 -20.27
N GLN A 154 11.27 -13.52 -20.61
CA GLN A 154 11.36 -14.37 -21.80
C GLN A 154 9.96 -14.59 -22.39
N ALA A 155 9.83 -14.36 -23.69
CA ALA A 155 8.60 -14.57 -24.42
C ALA A 155 8.60 -15.93 -25.12
N THR A 156 7.45 -16.59 -25.09
CA THR A 156 7.18 -17.80 -25.88
C THR A 156 5.99 -17.56 -26.79
N TRP A 157 6.08 -18.03 -28.00
CA TRP A 157 5.05 -17.95 -29.02
C TRP A 157 4.72 -19.33 -29.59
N ILE A 158 3.59 -19.43 -30.30
CA ILE A 158 3.20 -20.62 -31.06
C ILE A 158 3.31 -20.31 -32.56
N GLU A 159 4.10 -21.08 -33.32
CA GLU A 159 4.17 -21.05 -34.78
C GLU A 159 3.82 -22.42 -35.33
N ASN A 160 2.79 -22.51 -36.17
CA ASN A 160 2.41 -23.77 -36.81
C ASN A 160 2.25 -24.94 -35.81
N GLY A 161 1.78 -24.64 -34.59
CA GLY A 161 1.62 -25.61 -33.50
C GLY A 161 2.90 -25.95 -32.72
N ILE A 162 4.03 -25.31 -33.01
CA ILE A 162 5.31 -25.50 -32.33
C ILE A 162 5.59 -24.28 -31.43
N LEU A 163 6.06 -24.53 -30.22
CA LEU A 163 6.49 -23.48 -29.30
C LEU A 163 7.90 -22.98 -29.70
N SER A 164 8.02 -21.67 -29.84
CA SER A 164 9.30 -20.96 -30.05
C SER A 164 9.49 -19.97 -28.90
N THR A 165 10.68 -19.90 -28.33
CA THR A 165 10.99 -19.09 -27.14
C THR A 165 12.18 -18.19 -27.42
N SER A 166 12.12 -16.93 -26.98
CA SER A 166 13.23 -15.98 -27.11
C SER A 166 14.41 -16.34 -26.23
N ASP A 167 15.56 -15.71 -26.46
CA ASP A 167 16.57 -15.60 -25.41
C ASP A 167 16.03 -14.76 -24.24
N PRO A 168 16.47 -15.02 -22.98
CA PRO A 168 16.15 -14.17 -21.84
C PRO A 168 16.72 -12.76 -22.01
N VAL A 169 15.92 -11.75 -21.65
CA VAL A 169 16.30 -10.33 -21.68
C VAL A 169 16.29 -9.78 -20.27
N GLU A 170 17.30 -8.99 -19.91
CA GLU A 170 17.31 -8.22 -18.66
C GLU A 170 16.29 -7.08 -18.78
N PHE A 171 15.28 -7.09 -17.90
CA PHE A 171 14.22 -6.09 -17.88
C PHE A 171 14.50 -4.98 -16.87
N TYR A 172 14.89 -5.34 -15.63
CA TYR A 172 15.31 -4.38 -14.60
C TYR A 172 16.51 -4.88 -13.80
N LYS A 173 17.35 -3.93 -13.35
CA LYS A 173 18.39 -4.16 -12.35
C LYS A 173 17.88 -3.84 -10.95
N LEU A 174 18.12 -4.74 -10.01
CA LEU A 174 17.60 -4.68 -8.65
C LEU A 174 18.79 -4.50 -7.67
N PRO A 175 18.91 -3.34 -7.02
CA PRO A 175 20.04 -3.07 -6.13
C PRO A 175 19.98 -3.91 -4.85
N TYR A 176 21.15 -4.35 -4.36
CA TYR A 176 21.27 -5.08 -3.10
C TYR A 176 20.64 -4.33 -1.90
N ARG A 177 20.00 -5.10 -1.00
CA ARG A 177 19.30 -4.65 0.23
C ARG A 177 18.10 -3.73 -0.02
N LYS A 178 17.64 -3.61 -1.26
CA LYS A 178 16.43 -2.85 -1.59
C LYS A 178 15.25 -3.77 -1.85
N LYS A 179 14.08 -3.32 -1.39
CA LYS A 179 12.79 -3.84 -1.83
C LYS A 179 12.31 -2.95 -2.96
N THR A 180 12.00 -3.58 -4.09
CA THR A 180 11.61 -2.87 -5.33
C THR A 180 10.33 -3.46 -5.87
N SER A 181 9.50 -2.58 -6.42
CA SER A 181 8.26 -2.94 -7.12
C SER A 181 8.43 -2.61 -8.59
N MET A 182 8.21 -3.63 -9.41
CA MET A 182 8.50 -3.65 -10.84
C MET A 182 7.18 -3.72 -11.61
N ASN A 183 6.94 -2.74 -12.48
CA ASN A 183 5.81 -2.72 -13.40
C ASN A 183 6.07 -3.76 -14.49
N VAL A 184 5.19 -4.76 -14.55
CA VAL A 184 5.26 -5.90 -15.46
C VAL A 184 3.94 -6.04 -16.23
N LYS A 185 3.31 -4.90 -16.55
CA LYS A 185 2.19 -4.83 -17.50
C LYS A 185 2.51 -5.62 -18.75
N PHE A 186 1.51 -6.34 -19.27
CA PHE A 186 1.72 -7.23 -20.41
C PHE A 186 2.21 -6.49 -21.65
N GLU A 187 1.66 -5.29 -21.90
CA GLU A 187 2.15 -4.36 -22.94
C GLU A 187 3.66 -4.12 -22.83
N MET A 188 4.16 -3.67 -21.67
CA MET A 188 5.58 -3.37 -21.48
C MET A 188 6.49 -4.60 -21.62
N LEU A 189 6.03 -5.73 -21.10
CA LEU A 189 6.74 -7.00 -21.25
C LEU A 189 6.83 -7.41 -22.72
N TRP A 190 5.75 -7.24 -23.49
CA TRP A 190 5.74 -7.56 -24.91
C TRP A 190 6.64 -6.60 -25.70
N ASP A 191 6.56 -5.29 -25.46
CA ASP A 191 7.35 -4.27 -26.17
C ASP A 191 8.87 -4.53 -26.10
N THR A 192 9.33 -5.18 -25.03
CA THR A 192 10.73 -5.60 -24.85
C THR A 192 11.24 -6.47 -26.00
N PHE A 193 10.37 -7.25 -26.64
CA PHE A 193 10.74 -8.19 -27.71
C PHE A 193 10.57 -7.60 -29.13
N SER A 194 10.12 -6.34 -29.26
CA SER A 194 10.09 -5.55 -30.51
C SER A 194 9.40 -6.24 -31.71
N ASP A 195 8.44 -7.14 -31.46
CA ASP A 195 7.62 -7.80 -32.48
C ASP A 195 6.13 -7.44 -32.26
N GLU A 196 5.75 -6.23 -32.67
CA GLU A 196 4.36 -5.74 -32.59
C GLU A 196 3.39 -6.59 -33.43
N ALA A 197 3.89 -7.26 -34.47
CA ALA A 197 3.06 -8.07 -35.36
C ALA A 197 2.64 -9.40 -34.74
N ARG A 198 3.19 -9.76 -33.57
CA ARG A 198 3.07 -11.11 -33.03
C ARG A 198 2.92 -11.16 -31.51
N ALA A 199 1.70 -11.36 -31.07
CA ALA A 199 1.38 -11.57 -29.66
C ALA A 199 2.08 -12.82 -29.08
N PRO A 200 2.86 -12.68 -27.99
CA PRO A 200 3.37 -13.82 -27.23
C PRO A 200 2.23 -14.70 -26.73
N TYR A 201 2.44 -16.02 -26.79
CA TYR A 201 1.54 -16.98 -26.17
C TYR A 201 1.60 -16.86 -24.64
N TYR A 202 2.79 -16.62 -24.10
CA TYR A 202 3.00 -16.18 -22.73
C TYR A 202 4.35 -15.50 -22.57
N ILE A 203 4.52 -14.78 -21.47
CA ILE A 203 5.80 -14.20 -21.05
C ILE A 203 6.11 -14.67 -19.63
N ASP A 204 7.31 -15.20 -19.42
CA ASP A 204 7.83 -15.61 -18.11
C ASP A 204 8.75 -14.51 -17.55
N CYS A 205 8.63 -14.27 -16.25
CA CYS A 205 9.47 -13.36 -15.47
C CYS A 205 10.13 -14.11 -14.30
N TRP A 206 11.41 -13.90 -14.04
CA TRP A 206 12.12 -14.46 -12.86
C TRP A 206 13.32 -13.59 -12.45
N ILE A 207 13.84 -13.83 -11.25
CA ILE A 207 15.06 -13.17 -10.77
C ILE A 207 16.29 -14.05 -11.00
N GLU A 208 17.35 -13.45 -11.54
CA GLU A 208 18.71 -14.00 -11.55
C GLU A 208 19.63 -13.16 -10.67
N ASP A 209 20.60 -13.80 -10.01
CA ASP A 209 21.70 -13.09 -9.37
C ASP A 209 22.85 -12.80 -10.35
N GLU A 210 23.93 -12.17 -9.87
CA GLU A 210 25.14 -11.93 -10.68
C GLU A 210 25.75 -13.20 -11.29
N GLY A 211 25.55 -14.36 -10.65
CA GLY A 211 25.99 -15.66 -11.14
C GLY A 211 25.14 -16.20 -12.29
N ARG A 212 24.06 -15.50 -12.68
CA ARG A 212 23.01 -15.96 -13.59
C ARG A 212 22.27 -17.20 -13.09
N ASP A 213 22.31 -17.43 -11.77
CA ASP A 213 21.53 -18.47 -11.15
C ASP A 213 20.13 -17.94 -10.91
N LYS A 214 19.15 -18.58 -11.55
CA LYS A 214 17.74 -18.31 -11.31
C LYS A 214 17.38 -18.57 -9.85
N LYS A 215 16.88 -17.55 -9.16
CA LYS A 215 16.51 -17.61 -7.73
C LYS A 215 15.04 -17.83 -7.51
N THR A 216 14.18 -17.26 -8.34
CA THR A 216 12.72 -17.37 -8.18
C THR A 216 12.13 -18.39 -9.15
N TYR A 217 10.87 -18.78 -8.91
CA TYR A 217 10.06 -19.45 -9.92
C TYR A 217 9.73 -18.51 -11.10
N ASN A 218 9.27 -19.07 -12.22
CA ASN A 218 8.73 -18.27 -13.33
C ASN A 218 7.34 -17.78 -12.96
N GLN A 219 7.18 -16.46 -12.90
CA GLN A 219 5.87 -15.83 -12.95
C GLN A 219 5.47 -15.66 -14.41
N ARG A 220 4.42 -16.37 -14.82
CA ARG A 220 3.93 -16.41 -16.19
C ARG A 220 2.73 -15.51 -16.36
N TYR A 221 2.78 -14.64 -17.37
CA TYR A 221 1.65 -13.84 -17.82
C TYR A 221 1.12 -14.36 -19.14
N VAL A 222 -0.21 -14.56 -19.21
CA VAL A 222 -0.91 -15.07 -20.39
C VAL A 222 -1.98 -14.06 -20.77
N LEU A 223 -1.97 -13.59 -22.01
CA LEU A 223 -3.03 -12.71 -22.50
C LEU A 223 -4.34 -13.51 -22.58
N SER A 224 -5.43 -12.95 -22.06
CA SER A 224 -6.74 -13.60 -22.09
C SER A 224 -7.86 -12.65 -22.43
N ASP A 225 -8.76 -13.12 -23.29
CA ASP A 225 -10.02 -12.49 -23.69
C ASP A 225 -11.22 -12.96 -22.84
N GLU A 226 -11.01 -13.85 -21.87
CA GLU A 226 -12.04 -14.41 -20.98
C GLU A 226 -12.60 -13.38 -19.97
N TYR A 227 -12.17 -12.11 -20.06
CA TYR A 227 -12.47 -11.05 -19.10
C TYR A 227 -13.29 -9.94 -19.74
N HIS A 228 -14.35 -9.51 -19.06
CA HIS A 228 -15.29 -8.51 -19.58
C HIS A 228 -14.77 -7.08 -19.39
N GLU A 229 -15.25 -6.15 -20.22
CA GLU A 229 -14.88 -4.73 -20.15
C GLU A 229 -15.17 -4.12 -18.77
N PHE A 230 -16.27 -4.54 -18.15
CA PHE A 230 -16.79 -3.99 -16.89
C PHE A 230 -16.26 -4.70 -15.63
N ASP A 231 -15.24 -5.55 -15.76
CA ASP A 231 -14.59 -6.12 -14.59
C ASP A 231 -13.77 -5.05 -13.87
N ASP A 232 -13.85 -5.03 -12.55
CA ASP A 232 -13.13 -4.06 -11.73
C ASP A 232 -11.80 -4.64 -11.23
N LEU A 233 -10.76 -3.81 -11.27
CA LEU A 233 -9.42 -4.15 -10.81
C LEU A 233 -9.14 -3.46 -9.48
N PHE A 234 -8.66 -4.22 -8.51
CA PHE A 234 -8.28 -3.70 -7.20
C PHE A 234 -6.82 -4.01 -6.92
N ALA A 235 -6.08 -3.03 -6.41
CA ALA A 235 -4.72 -3.18 -5.92
C ALA A 235 -4.74 -3.22 -4.39
N PHE A 236 -3.87 -3.99 -3.76
CA PHE A 236 -3.75 -3.99 -2.31
C PHE A 236 -2.38 -4.42 -1.84
N GLU A 237 -1.94 -3.92 -0.68
CA GLU A 237 -0.75 -4.45 0.00
C GLU A 237 -1.07 -5.87 0.50
N ASN A 238 -0.35 -6.86 -0.02
CA ASN A 238 -0.55 -8.26 0.32
C ASN A 238 0.18 -8.61 1.64
N SER A 239 -0.14 -9.74 2.26
CA SER A 239 0.50 -10.13 3.52
C SER A 239 2.00 -10.44 3.41
N LEU A 240 2.54 -10.72 2.22
CA LEU A 240 4.00 -10.82 1.99
C LEU A 240 4.68 -9.45 1.93
N GLY A 241 3.92 -8.36 2.10
CA GLY A 241 4.37 -6.98 2.02
C GLY A 241 4.70 -6.53 0.61
N GLY A 242 4.38 -7.30 -0.43
CA GLY A 242 4.29 -6.71 -1.77
C GLY A 242 2.91 -6.08 -1.96
N PHE A 243 2.52 -5.92 -3.21
CA PHE A 243 1.14 -5.62 -3.52
C PHE A 243 0.69 -6.42 -4.73
N ASP A 244 -0.59 -6.76 -4.70
CA ASP A 244 -1.22 -7.60 -5.68
C ASP A 244 -2.37 -6.86 -6.35
N ILE A 245 -2.69 -7.30 -7.57
CA ILE A 245 -3.80 -6.76 -8.36
C ILE A 245 -4.77 -7.89 -8.64
N ILE A 246 -5.97 -7.79 -8.06
CA ILE A 246 -7.05 -8.75 -8.19
C ILE A 246 -8.16 -8.19 -9.08
N ARG A 247 -8.79 -9.06 -9.85
CA ARG A 247 -9.90 -8.74 -10.74
C ARG A 247 -11.19 -9.35 -10.17
N PHE A 248 -12.22 -8.54 -10.04
CA PHE A 248 -13.54 -9.00 -9.61
C PHE A 248 -14.56 -8.81 -10.72
N THR A 249 -15.22 -9.89 -11.11
CA THR A 249 -16.12 -9.98 -12.27
C THR A 249 -17.60 -9.81 -11.91
N GLY A 250 -17.93 -9.74 -10.62
CA GLY A 250 -19.30 -9.49 -10.17
C GLY A 250 -19.73 -8.04 -10.35
N GLU A 251 -20.99 -7.75 -10.05
CA GLU A 251 -21.58 -6.42 -10.21
C GLU A 251 -20.95 -5.39 -9.25
N LEU A 252 -20.77 -4.17 -9.76
CA LEU A 252 -20.43 -2.97 -8.97
C LEU A 252 -21.64 -2.03 -8.97
N GLY A 253 -22.34 -1.97 -7.85
CA GLY A 253 -23.36 -0.97 -7.56
C GLY A 253 -22.76 0.27 -6.93
N HIS A 254 -23.43 1.41 -7.07
CA HIS A 254 -23.09 2.59 -6.30
C HIS A 254 -24.35 3.28 -5.78
N ASN A 255 -24.25 3.78 -4.55
CA ASN A 255 -25.28 4.47 -3.82
C ASN A 255 -24.72 5.84 -3.41
N VAL A 256 -25.40 6.91 -3.84
CA VAL A 256 -25.05 8.27 -3.46
C VAL A 256 -26.01 8.72 -2.37
N LYS A 257 -25.48 9.10 -1.22
CA LYS A 257 -26.24 9.70 -0.12
C LYS A 257 -25.91 11.19 -0.05
N HIS A 258 -26.96 12.00 -0.13
CA HIS A 258 -26.91 13.44 0.07
C HIS A 258 -27.68 13.78 1.34
N GLU A 259 -27.04 14.48 2.26
CA GLU A 259 -27.71 15.07 3.42
C GLU A 259 -27.59 16.59 3.32
N TYR A 260 -28.72 17.24 3.08
CA TYR A 260 -28.84 18.69 2.98
C TYR A 260 -29.08 19.26 4.37
N LYS A 261 -28.21 20.14 4.83
CA LYS A 261 -28.45 20.92 6.05
C LYS A 261 -29.03 22.27 5.66
N SER A 262 -30.17 22.58 6.26
CA SER A 262 -30.86 23.85 6.07
C SER A 262 -31.16 24.52 7.41
N ALA A 263 -31.23 25.84 7.40
CA ALA A 263 -31.60 26.66 8.55
C ALA A 263 -32.52 27.80 8.11
N LEU A 264 -33.36 28.28 9.03
CA LEU A 264 -34.26 29.39 8.81
C LEU A 264 -33.53 30.71 9.09
N PHE A 265 -33.44 31.57 8.09
CA PHE A 265 -32.91 32.92 8.20
C PHE A 265 -33.99 33.91 7.77
N ASP A 266 -34.42 34.80 8.67
CA ASP A 266 -35.39 35.88 8.40
C ASP A 266 -36.65 35.46 7.61
N LYS A 267 -37.18 34.27 7.94
CA LYS A 267 -38.38 33.61 7.36
C LYS A 267 -38.14 32.84 6.05
N ASP A 268 -36.93 32.83 5.52
CA ASP A 268 -36.54 31.98 4.40
C ASP A 268 -35.73 30.77 4.88
N SER A 269 -36.04 29.58 4.37
CA SER A 269 -35.24 28.38 4.63
C SER A 269 -34.12 28.31 3.61
N LEU A 270 -32.87 28.39 4.07
CA LEU A 270 -31.68 28.31 3.21
C LEU A 270 -30.89 27.05 3.52
N GLU A 271 -30.50 26.33 2.47
CA GLU A 271 -29.48 25.28 2.56
C GLU A 271 -28.11 25.92 2.71
N TYR A 272 -27.32 25.45 3.68
CA TYR A 272 -26.01 26.02 3.98
C TYR A 272 -24.87 25.00 3.93
N ASP A 273 -25.18 23.70 3.97
CA ASP A 273 -24.18 22.64 3.91
C ASP A 273 -24.78 21.37 3.25
N LEU A 274 -23.93 20.62 2.56
CA LEU A 274 -24.28 19.38 1.86
C LEU A 274 -23.23 18.33 2.23
N ILE A 275 -23.64 17.36 3.03
CA ILE A 275 -22.81 16.17 3.27
C ILE A 275 -23.03 15.23 2.10
N PHE A 276 -21.95 15.00 1.35
CA PHE A 276 -21.91 14.08 0.22
C PHE A 276 -21.18 12.79 0.63
N LYS A 277 -21.83 11.64 0.45
CA LYS A 277 -21.19 10.34 0.64
C LYS A 277 -21.56 9.39 -0.50
N LYS A 278 -20.56 9.03 -1.30
CA LYS A 278 -20.65 7.96 -2.29
C LYS A 278 -20.15 6.66 -1.69
N VAL A 279 -20.98 5.64 -1.81
CA VAL A 279 -20.75 4.30 -1.29
C VAL A 279 -20.92 3.32 -2.44
N PHE A 280 -20.07 2.31 -2.52
CA PHE A 280 -20.06 1.31 -3.58
C PHE A 280 -20.28 -0.06 -2.99
N ASP A 281 -21.08 -0.88 -3.68
CA ASP A 281 -21.37 -2.26 -3.33
C ASP A 281 -20.77 -3.15 -4.41
N LYS A 282 -19.77 -3.96 -4.05
CA LYS A 282 -19.05 -4.82 -4.99
C LYS A 282 -19.27 -6.28 -4.67
N ASN A 283 -19.76 -7.02 -5.66
CA ASN A 283 -19.72 -8.48 -5.66
C ASN A 283 -18.43 -8.96 -6.34
N THR A 284 -17.74 -9.93 -5.76
CA THR A 284 -16.47 -10.43 -6.32
C THR A 284 -16.64 -11.20 -7.64
N GLY A 285 -17.85 -11.70 -7.90
CA GLY A 285 -18.09 -12.79 -8.84
C GLY A 285 -17.76 -14.13 -8.20
N TYR A 286 -18.15 -15.21 -8.87
CA TYR A 286 -17.89 -16.57 -8.39
C TYR A 286 -16.40 -16.91 -8.52
N PHE A 287 -15.82 -17.45 -7.45
CA PHE A 287 -14.45 -17.92 -7.47
C PHE A 287 -14.34 -19.21 -8.30
N ARG A 288 -13.38 -19.24 -9.22
CA ARG A 288 -13.12 -20.40 -10.09
C ARG A 288 -12.35 -21.51 -9.38
N ASN A 289 -11.58 -21.15 -8.37
CA ASN A 289 -10.73 -22.08 -7.62
C ASN A 289 -10.40 -21.54 -6.22
N GLY A 290 -9.83 -22.40 -5.37
CA GLY A 290 -9.46 -22.04 -4.00
C GLY A 290 -8.33 -20.99 -3.88
N TYR A 291 -7.50 -20.80 -4.92
CA TYR A 291 -6.48 -19.76 -4.90
C TYR A 291 -7.09 -18.36 -5.00
N GLU A 292 -8.09 -18.17 -5.87
CA GLU A 292 -8.84 -16.90 -5.95
C GLU A 292 -9.51 -16.56 -4.61
N LEU A 293 -10.01 -17.57 -3.90
CA LEU A 293 -10.59 -17.41 -2.56
C LEU A 293 -9.55 -16.97 -1.53
N LEU A 294 -8.39 -17.66 -1.45
CA LEU A 294 -7.31 -17.30 -0.54
C LEU A 294 -6.78 -15.89 -0.83
N TRP A 295 -6.61 -15.56 -2.11
CA TRP A 295 -6.15 -14.25 -2.54
C TRP A 295 -7.15 -13.14 -2.22
N THR A 296 -8.45 -13.43 -2.33
CA THR A 296 -9.51 -12.50 -1.92
C THR A 296 -9.55 -12.32 -0.40
N ASN A 297 -9.29 -13.38 0.38
CA ASN A 297 -9.18 -13.25 1.83
C ASN A 297 -8.02 -12.33 2.23
N ASP A 298 -6.88 -12.42 1.53
CA ASP A 298 -5.75 -11.51 1.75
C ASP A 298 -6.09 -10.06 1.37
N PHE A 299 -6.80 -9.86 0.25
CA PHE A 299 -7.35 -8.54 -0.11
C PHE A 299 -8.26 -7.98 0.99
N LEU A 300 -9.14 -8.78 1.57
CA LEU A 300 -10.05 -8.33 2.63
C LEU A 300 -9.33 -8.03 3.94
N ALA A 301 -8.27 -8.78 4.26
CA ALA A 301 -7.43 -8.57 5.44
C ALA A 301 -6.54 -7.33 5.31
N SER A 302 -6.18 -6.94 4.09
CA SER A 302 -5.38 -5.74 3.84
C SER A 302 -6.12 -4.47 4.25
N ILE A 303 -5.48 -3.62 5.03
CA ILE A 303 -5.98 -2.27 5.30
C ILE A 303 -5.68 -1.33 4.13
N ASN A 304 -4.72 -1.68 3.27
CA ASN A 304 -4.21 -0.84 2.20
C ASN A 304 -4.72 -1.27 0.83
N ARG A 305 -5.88 -0.74 0.42
CA ARG A 305 -6.61 -1.16 -0.79
C ARG A 305 -6.93 0.01 -1.72
N TYR A 306 -6.93 -0.27 -3.01
CA TYR A 306 -7.13 0.71 -4.07
C TYR A 306 -8.01 0.10 -5.16
N HIS A 307 -8.87 0.91 -5.76
CA HIS A 307 -9.65 0.56 -6.94
C HIS A 307 -9.05 1.26 -8.15
N TYR A 308 -8.73 0.52 -9.21
CA TYR A 308 -8.22 1.10 -10.43
C TYR A 308 -9.36 1.69 -11.26
N VAL A 309 -9.30 2.99 -11.47
CA VAL A 309 -10.24 3.73 -12.33
C VAL A 309 -9.42 4.46 -13.39
N ASN A 310 -9.70 4.19 -14.67
CA ASN A 310 -8.98 4.79 -15.80
C ASN A 310 -7.44 4.65 -15.70
N GLY A 311 -6.97 3.49 -15.22
CA GLY A 311 -5.54 3.20 -15.06
C GLY A 311 -4.88 3.80 -13.81
N LEU A 312 -5.61 4.54 -12.97
CA LEU A 312 -5.09 5.14 -11.74
C LEU A 312 -5.60 4.41 -10.49
N PRO A 313 -4.73 4.07 -9.52
CA PRO A 313 -5.15 3.45 -8.28
C PRO A 313 -5.74 4.50 -7.32
N LEU A 314 -7.05 4.42 -7.06
CA LEU A 314 -7.75 5.29 -6.11
C LEU A 314 -7.92 4.58 -4.77
N ARG A 315 -7.42 5.20 -3.70
CA ARG A 315 -7.48 4.61 -2.35
C ARG A 315 -8.92 4.43 -1.87
N ILE A 316 -9.24 3.21 -1.42
CA ILE A 316 -10.56 2.87 -0.87
C ILE A 316 -10.51 2.55 0.62
N VAL A 317 -11.65 2.70 1.27
CA VAL A 317 -11.93 2.26 2.64
C VAL A 317 -13.10 1.30 2.58
N VAL A 318 -12.89 0.05 2.98
CA VAL A 318 -13.97 -0.95 3.05
C VAL A 318 -14.77 -0.72 4.33
N ASN A 319 -16.07 -0.50 4.17
CA ASN A 319 -17.01 -0.20 5.27
C ASN A 319 -17.54 -1.49 5.90
N SER A 320 -17.79 -2.52 5.09
CA SER A 320 -18.27 -3.83 5.52
C SER A 320 -17.96 -4.88 4.46
N PHE A 321 -17.93 -6.14 4.86
CA PHE A 321 -17.87 -7.26 3.92
C PHE A 321 -18.66 -8.44 4.47
N GLU A 322 -19.20 -9.23 3.56
CA GLU A 322 -19.92 -10.47 3.82
C GLU A 322 -19.17 -11.60 3.11
N ALA A 323 -18.44 -12.38 3.91
CA ALA A 323 -17.70 -13.55 3.45
C ALA A 323 -18.31 -14.81 4.05
N LYS A 324 -18.80 -15.71 3.20
CA LYS A 324 -19.26 -17.03 3.59
C LYS A 324 -18.69 -18.05 2.61
N ASP A 325 -17.86 -18.96 3.11
CA ASP A 325 -17.30 -20.06 2.34
C ASP A 325 -18.07 -21.35 2.68
N VAL A 326 -18.76 -21.90 1.69
CA VAL A 326 -19.43 -23.20 1.77
C VAL A 326 -18.79 -24.14 0.75
N LYS A 327 -18.15 -25.22 1.23
CA LYS A 327 -17.38 -26.17 0.40
C LYS A 327 -18.15 -26.77 -0.78
N THR A 328 -19.47 -26.84 -0.69
CA THR A 328 -20.34 -27.48 -1.69
C THR A 328 -21.00 -26.50 -2.66
N GLU A 329 -20.71 -25.19 -2.55
CA GLU A 329 -21.37 -24.14 -3.31
C GLU A 329 -20.37 -23.31 -4.13
N LEU A 330 -20.88 -22.62 -5.15
CA LEU A 330 -20.14 -21.61 -5.87
C LEU A 330 -20.03 -20.36 -4.98
N ASN A 331 -18.88 -20.20 -4.35
CA ASN A 331 -18.64 -19.10 -3.43
C ASN A 331 -18.37 -17.80 -4.17
N HIS A 332 -18.86 -16.71 -3.60
CA HIS A 332 -18.59 -15.33 -3.96
C HIS A 332 -18.72 -14.49 -2.68
N TYR A 333 -18.07 -13.34 -2.64
CA TYR A 333 -18.21 -12.39 -1.53
C TYR A 333 -18.82 -11.09 -2.02
N SER A 334 -19.39 -10.35 -1.07
CA SER A 334 -19.84 -8.98 -1.31
C SER A 334 -19.20 -8.05 -0.28
N PHE A 335 -18.75 -6.89 -0.70
CA PHE A 335 -18.20 -5.89 0.20
C PHE A 335 -18.63 -4.49 -0.23
N ASN A 336 -18.67 -3.61 0.74
CA ASN A 336 -19.05 -2.23 0.56
C ASN A 336 -17.83 -1.34 0.82
N PHE A 337 -17.58 -0.36 -0.05
CA PHE A 337 -16.46 0.54 0.12
C PHE A 337 -16.80 1.99 -0.24
N SER A 338 -15.95 2.89 0.24
CA SER A 338 -15.94 4.32 -0.04
C SER A 338 -14.59 4.67 -0.63
N TYR A 339 -14.51 5.64 -1.54
CA TYR A 339 -13.20 6.27 -1.80
C TYR A 339 -12.78 7.05 -0.56
N SER A 340 -11.49 6.99 -0.24
CA SER A 340 -10.89 7.73 0.90
C SER A 340 -11.02 9.24 0.71
N LYS A 341 -10.76 9.73 -0.50
CA LYS A 341 -11.03 11.10 -0.91
C LYS A 341 -12.31 11.14 -1.72
N GLN A 342 -13.27 11.96 -1.28
CA GLN A 342 -14.53 12.16 -1.98
C GLN A 342 -14.74 13.63 -2.27
N SER A 343 -15.26 13.92 -3.45
CA SER A 343 -15.61 15.27 -3.86
C SER A 343 -17.06 15.30 -4.30
N ARG A 344 -17.75 16.40 -3.96
CA ARG A 344 -19.08 16.72 -4.51
C ARG A 344 -19.03 17.10 -5.99
N TYR A 345 -17.85 17.49 -6.47
CA TYR A 345 -17.66 17.91 -7.85
C TYR A 345 -17.55 16.69 -8.76
N LEU A 346 -17.99 16.86 -10.01
CA LEU A 346 -17.90 15.80 -11.00
C LEU A 346 -16.43 15.52 -11.33
N ASP A 347 -16.11 14.23 -11.49
CA ASP A 347 -14.77 13.78 -11.85
C ASP A 347 -14.44 14.17 -13.30
N ASN A 348 -13.40 14.97 -13.48
CA ASN A 348 -12.94 15.45 -14.78
C ASN A 348 -12.64 14.29 -15.75
N SER A 349 -12.12 13.16 -15.27
CA SER A 349 -11.77 12.01 -16.11
C SER A 349 -12.97 11.40 -16.84
N SER A 350 -14.18 11.53 -16.26
CA SER A 350 -15.44 11.04 -16.85
C SER A 350 -16.09 12.05 -17.80
N ILE A 351 -15.69 13.32 -17.72
CA ILE A 351 -16.35 14.45 -18.38
C ILE A 351 -15.60 14.90 -19.65
N ILE A 352 -14.28 14.66 -19.73
CA ILE A 352 -13.43 15.08 -20.87
C ILE A 352 -13.98 14.59 -22.22
N ALA A 353 -14.58 13.40 -22.27
CA ALA A 353 -15.19 12.86 -23.49
C ALA A 353 -16.55 13.49 -23.86
N GLN A 354 -17.20 14.19 -22.93
CA GLN A 354 -18.59 14.65 -23.04
C GLN A 354 -18.73 16.18 -23.16
N LEU A 355 -17.67 16.96 -22.91
CA LEU A 355 -17.69 18.42 -23.09
C LEU A 355 -17.16 18.79 -24.49
N PRO A 356 -18.01 19.34 -25.39
CA PRO A 356 -17.55 19.79 -26.69
C PRO A 356 -16.63 21.02 -26.55
N GLY A 357 -15.35 20.88 -26.91
CA GLY A 357 -14.49 22.01 -27.29
C GLY A 357 -14.04 22.99 -26.19
N MET A 358 -14.31 22.73 -24.90
CA MET A 358 -13.96 23.67 -23.81
C MET A 358 -12.63 23.36 -23.08
N ILE A 359 -11.82 22.41 -23.56
CA ILE A 359 -10.70 21.87 -22.77
C ILE A 359 -9.40 21.84 -23.57
N SER A 360 -8.98 22.99 -24.15
CA SER A 360 -7.60 23.12 -24.66
C SER A 360 -6.59 23.44 -23.56
N GLU A 361 -7.01 23.67 -22.31
CA GLU A 361 -6.14 24.16 -21.23
C GLU A 361 -6.10 23.31 -19.95
N PHE A 362 -6.89 22.24 -19.81
CA PHE A 362 -6.73 21.30 -18.67
C PHE A 362 -5.74 20.17 -18.98
N SER A 363 -4.58 20.51 -19.55
CA SER A 363 -3.45 19.57 -19.72
C SER A 363 -2.65 19.34 -18.44
N GLY A 364 -3.14 19.85 -17.30
CA GLY A 364 -2.65 19.41 -16.00
C GLY A 364 -3.22 18.02 -15.72
N MET A 365 -2.35 17.01 -15.65
CA MET A 365 -2.63 15.85 -14.81
C MET A 365 -3.22 16.34 -13.48
N PRO A 366 -4.15 15.62 -12.82
CA PRO A 366 -4.50 15.97 -11.46
C PRO A 366 -3.20 15.90 -10.64
N LEU A 367 -2.59 17.06 -10.41
CA LEU A 367 -1.52 17.21 -9.46
C LEU A 367 -2.16 16.76 -8.15
N ILE A 368 -1.68 15.66 -7.60
CA ILE A 368 -2.05 15.13 -6.27
C ILE A 368 -1.56 16.10 -5.16
N TRP A 369 -1.14 17.30 -5.54
CA TRP A 369 -0.58 18.35 -4.71
C TRP A 369 -1.39 19.63 -4.99
N ASP A 370 -1.82 20.26 -3.90
CA ASP A 370 -2.52 21.56 -3.79
C ASP A 370 -4.06 21.46 -3.89
N ASP A 371 -4.88 21.89 -2.92
CA ASP A 371 -4.75 22.93 -1.89
C ASP A 371 -5.39 22.45 -0.56
N ILE A 372 -4.66 22.47 0.56
CA ILE A 372 -5.30 22.43 1.89
C ILE A 372 -5.84 23.83 2.16
N TYR A 373 -7.17 23.98 2.29
CA TYR A 373 -7.79 25.22 2.75
C TYR A 373 -7.91 25.16 4.27
N VAL A 374 -7.13 25.98 4.99
CA VAL A 374 -7.32 26.15 6.44
C VAL A 374 -8.36 27.22 6.67
N ARG A 375 -9.48 26.87 7.32
CA ARG A 375 -10.39 27.87 7.89
C ARG A 375 -9.85 28.27 9.26
N VAL A 376 -9.39 29.50 9.39
CA VAL A 376 -9.01 30.06 10.69
C VAL A 376 -10.28 30.59 11.37
N PHE A 377 -10.69 29.94 12.45
CA PHE A 377 -11.74 30.47 13.33
C PHE A 377 -11.10 31.42 14.34
N GLY A 378 -11.13 32.72 14.04
CA GLY A 378 -10.73 33.76 14.97
C GLY A 378 -11.95 34.47 15.55
N ASP A 379 -12.02 34.59 16.88
CA ASP A 379 -12.98 35.49 17.54
C ASP A 379 -12.40 36.91 17.52
N GLN A 380 -12.70 37.70 16.49
CA GLN A 380 -12.46 39.13 16.55
C GLN A 380 -13.70 39.80 17.15
N SER A 381 -13.66 40.06 18.45
CA SER A 381 -14.59 40.99 19.07
C SER A 381 -14.16 42.43 18.74
N VAL A 382 -14.69 42.97 17.66
CA VAL A 382 -14.81 44.42 17.49
C VAL A 382 -16.31 44.71 17.47
N ASP A 383 -16.79 45.36 18.53
CA ASP A 383 -18.18 45.79 18.73
C ASP A 383 -19.27 44.69 18.78
N GLY A 384 -18.92 43.45 19.12
CA GLY A 384 -19.89 42.39 19.43
C GLY A 384 -20.52 41.70 18.22
N VAL A 385 -20.00 41.93 17.01
CA VAL A 385 -20.42 41.24 15.79
C VAL A 385 -19.38 40.18 15.39
N LYS A 386 -19.79 38.90 15.36
CA LYS A 386 -18.95 37.82 14.83
C LYS A 386 -18.83 37.97 13.31
N THR A 387 -17.61 38.12 12.81
CA THR A 387 -17.36 38.29 11.36
C THR A 387 -16.58 37.11 10.82
N PHE A 388 -16.99 36.57 9.69
CA PHE A 388 -16.29 35.48 9.01
C PHE A 388 -15.06 36.02 8.27
N LEU A 389 -13.89 35.42 8.49
CA LEU A 389 -12.68 35.71 7.71
C LEU A 389 -12.68 34.91 6.39
N GLN A 390 -12.13 35.51 5.33
CA GLN A 390 -11.95 34.84 4.04
C GLN A 390 -10.97 33.66 4.17
N PRO A 391 -11.16 32.56 3.40
CA PRO A 391 -10.22 31.43 3.40
C PRO A 391 -8.83 31.86 2.92
N VAL A 392 -7.78 31.39 3.60
CA VAL A 392 -6.37 31.65 3.26
C VAL A 392 -5.74 30.37 2.69
N LYS A 393 -4.91 30.51 1.66
CA LYS A 393 -4.19 29.38 1.04
C LYS A 393 -2.96 29.00 1.88
N THR A 394 -2.70 27.71 2.06
CA THR A 394 -1.65 27.18 2.96
C THR A 394 -0.22 27.45 2.51
N ASN A 395 -0.01 27.61 1.20
CA ASN A 395 1.27 27.94 0.58
C ASN A 395 1.73 29.41 0.81
N GLU A 396 0.92 30.23 1.48
CA GLU A 396 1.30 31.59 1.92
C GLU A 396 1.69 31.66 3.42
N VAL A 397 1.70 30.53 4.13
CA VAL A 397 2.01 30.46 5.57
C VAL A 397 3.52 30.31 5.80
N LYS A 398 4.15 31.30 6.44
CA LYS A 398 5.54 31.17 6.94
C LYS A 398 5.52 30.63 8.38
N PRO A 399 6.38 29.65 8.75
CA PRO A 399 6.48 29.20 10.13
C PRO A 399 7.01 30.34 11.02
N ALA A 400 6.33 30.61 12.12
CA ALA A 400 6.78 31.58 13.12
C ALA A 400 7.88 30.95 13.99
N SER A 401 8.95 31.70 14.25
CA SER A 401 9.93 31.41 15.29
C SER A 401 9.56 32.16 16.57
N GLY A 402 9.06 31.47 17.60
CA GLY A 402 8.72 32.04 18.91
C GLY A 402 7.41 31.51 19.50
N GLU A 403 7.12 31.87 20.77
CA GLU A 403 6.00 31.35 21.58
C GLU A 403 4.58 31.74 21.08
N ASN A 404 4.44 32.49 19.97
CA ASN A 404 3.15 32.87 19.40
C ASN A 404 3.11 32.67 17.88
N LEU A 405 2.01 32.08 17.38
CA LEU A 405 1.70 31.97 15.94
C LEU A 405 1.18 33.33 15.42
N ILE A 406 1.91 33.94 14.50
CA ILE A 406 1.52 35.17 13.80
C ILE A 406 1.13 34.81 12.36
N LEU A 407 -0.12 35.08 11.98
CA LEU A 407 -0.67 34.89 10.63
C LEU A 407 -1.00 36.27 10.05
N ASN A 408 -0.19 36.81 9.12
CA ASN A 408 -0.41 38.10 8.44
C ASN A 408 -0.98 39.20 9.38
N ASP A 409 -0.18 39.61 10.37
CA ASP A 409 -0.50 40.64 11.38
C ASP A 409 -1.67 40.33 12.35
N LEU A 410 -2.20 39.10 12.36
CA LEU A 410 -3.11 38.61 13.41
C LEU A 410 -2.36 37.88 14.51
N VAL A 411 -2.56 38.32 15.76
CA VAL A 411 -2.12 37.65 16.98
C VAL A 411 -3.22 36.67 17.41
N VAL A 412 -2.93 35.38 17.39
CA VAL A 412 -3.80 34.36 18.01
C VAL A 412 -3.53 34.39 19.52
N LEU A 413 -4.52 34.84 20.31
CA LEU A 413 -4.42 34.84 21.77
C LEU A 413 -4.67 33.43 22.35
N GLU A 414 -4.15 33.19 23.57
CA GLU A 414 -4.37 31.96 24.35
C GLU A 414 -5.85 31.56 24.36
N GLY A 415 -6.15 30.37 23.84
CA GLY A 415 -7.51 29.80 23.77
C GLY A 415 -8.15 29.77 22.37
N GLY A 416 -7.48 30.27 21.33
CA GLY A 416 -7.94 30.11 19.93
C GLY A 416 -7.82 28.66 19.42
N ILE A 417 -8.90 28.08 18.90
CA ILE A 417 -8.91 26.74 18.30
C ILE A 417 -8.64 26.87 16.80
N ILE A 418 -7.55 26.25 16.34
CA ILE A 418 -7.33 26.00 14.91
C ILE A 418 -7.96 24.63 14.62
N ASP A 419 -9.14 24.64 13.99
CA ASP A 419 -9.78 23.42 13.50
C ASP A 419 -9.24 23.12 12.09
N CYS A 420 -8.22 22.28 12.04
CA CYS A 420 -7.76 21.68 10.79
C CYS A 420 -8.70 20.52 10.45
N GLY A 421 -9.92 20.84 10.00
CA GLY A 421 -10.83 19.82 9.50
C GLY A 421 -10.17 19.04 8.37
N GLU A 422 -10.06 17.72 8.53
CA GLU A 422 -9.67 16.80 7.45
C GLU A 422 -10.73 16.88 6.33
N PHE A 423 -10.30 17.24 5.12
CA PHE A 423 -11.11 17.24 3.90
C PHE A 423 -10.63 16.16 2.93
#